data_AF-A0ABD2VZR1-F1
#
_entry.id   AF-A0ABD2VZR1-F1
#
_cell.length_a   1.000
_cell.length_b   1.000
_cell.length_c   1.000
_cell.angle_alpha   90.00
_cell.angle_beta   90.00
_cell.angle_gamma   90.00
#
_symmetry.space_group_name_H-M   'P 1'
#
loop_
_entity.id
_entity.type
_entity.pdbx_description
1 polymer ?
#
loop_
_entity_poly.entity_id
_entity_poly.type
_entity_poly.pdbx_seq_one_letter_code
_entity_poly.pdbx_strand_id
1 'polypeptide(L)'
;MCYELSPSDHYGISLARMYKESRNWKKCSEIYNEIYRRGPTNIKVRLILALCFMNSKDFVKAKNCLDYIERLLPAEKRSKTYYHYLGKYYEKTGNKLKVKENYLKAIGETGNFPADMDYFNFIKNSSKNNEDAIKHLQNMLERYENRKGYTVNILLNLAFIYLFENNDKKQAAEYFLKAIKTNPLDPQLKDFRGPFQFKIKYNIFQLIRQNILTEYDKSYGATLKELKNYCIEYENQKQGSNALNSLDKKFAKALSLKE
;
A
#
# COMPACT_ATOMS: atom_id res chain seq x y z
N MET A 1 17.63 28.33 -1.01
CA MET A 1 17.46 29.43 -0.04
C MET A 1 17.38 28.98 1.42
N CYS A 2 16.28 28.44 1.98
CA CYS A 2 16.24 28.19 3.45
C CYS A 2 17.25 27.14 3.98
N TYR A 3 17.58 26.10 3.22
CA TYR A 3 18.60 25.11 3.63
C TYR A 3 20.03 25.65 3.57
N GLU A 4 20.31 26.54 2.60
CA GLU A 4 21.61 27.19 2.44
C GLU A 4 21.85 28.25 3.53
N LEU A 5 20.77 28.80 4.10
CA LEU A 5 20.82 29.84 5.14
C LEU A 5 20.83 29.28 6.57
N SER A 6 20.32 28.05 6.79
CA SER A 6 20.45 27.33 8.07
C SER A 6 20.33 25.81 7.86
N PRO A 7 21.46 25.07 7.82
CA PRO A 7 21.46 23.63 7.57
C PRO A 7 20.89 22.84 8.76
N SER A 8 19.56 22.79 8.87
CA SER A 8 18.90 21.85 9.79
C SER A 8 18.64 20.53 9.08
N ASP A 9 18.83 19.42 9.78
CA ASP A 9 18.53 18.08 9.23
C ASP A 9 17.06 17.97 8.80
N HIS A 10 16.15 18.66 9.50
CA HIS A 10 14.71 18.67 9.16
C HIS A 10 14.45 19.35 7.81
N TYR A 11 15.11 20.49 7.54
CA TYR A 11 15.00 21.16 6.24
C TYR A 11 15.67 20.33 5.14
N GLY A 12 16.83 19.73 5.42
CA GLY A 12 17.51 18.84 4.47
C GLY A 12 16.67 17.62 4.08
N ILE A 13 16.05 16.95 5.06
CA ILE A 13 15.14 15.84 4.80
C ILE A 13 13.95 16.26 3.93
N SER A 14 13.39 17.43 4.20
CA SER A 14 12.25 17.96 3.44
C SER A 14 12.64 18.26 2.00
N LEU A 15 13.81 18.89 1.79
CA LEU A 15 14.36 19.18 0.47
C LEU A 15 14.67 17.88 -0.31
N ALA A 16 15.32 16.91 0.33
CA ALA A 16 15.59 15.62 -0.29
C ALA A 16 14.29 14.89 -0.68
N ARG A 17 13.24 15.00 0.13
CA ARG A 17 11.91 14.48 -0.21
C ARG A 17 11.33 15.18 -1.44
N MET A 18 11.45 16.50 -1.57
CA MET A 18 11.02 17.22 -2.78
C MET A 18 11.77 16.74 -4.03
N TYR A 19 13.08 16.53 -3.94
CA TYR A 19 13.86 15.97 -5.04
C TYR A 19 13.46 14.52 -5.37
N LYS A 20 13.10 13.72 -4.36
CA LYS A 20 12.54 12.38 -4.57
C LYS A 20 11.21 12.42 -5.35
N GLU A 21 10.28 13.28 -4.95
CA GLU A 21 8.96 13.41 -5.61
C GLU A 21 9.10 13.92 -7.06
N SER A 22 10.07 14.81 -7.32
CA SER A 22 10.43 15.24 -8.69
C SER A 22 11.30 14.24 -9.45
N ARG A 23 11.51 13.02 -8.91
CA ARG A 23 12.34 11.94 -9.48
C ARG A 23 13.80 12.32 -9.73
N ASN A 24 14.29 13.38 -9.08
CA ASN A 24 15.69 13.75 -9.08
C ASN A 24 16.46 12.93 -8.04
N TRP A 25 16.70 11.65 -8.36
CA TRP A 25 17.36 10.70 -7.46
C TRP A 25 18.78 11.10 -7.08
N LYS A 26 19.50 11.77 -8.00
CA LYS A 26 20.89 12.21 -7.78
C LYS A 26 20.96 13.24 -6.65
N LYS A 27 20.25 14.38 -6.80
CA LYS A 27 20.23 15.43 -5.77
C LYS A 27 19.67 14.94 -4.44
N CYS A 28 18.65 14.09 -4.50
CA CYS A 28 18.07 13.44 -3.33
C CYS A 28 19.13 12.61 -2.56
N SER A 29 19.89 11.78 -3.26
CA SER A 29 20.98 10.98 -2.67
C SER A 29 22.11 11.86 -2.12
N GLU A 30 22.51 12.91 -2.83
CA GLU A 30 23.55 13.85 -2.37
C GLU A 30 23.19 14.47 -1.02
N ILE A 31 21.96 14.98 -0.88
CA ILE A 31 21.49 15.59 0.37
C ILE A 31 21.41 14.55 1.49
N TYR A 32 20.88 13.35 1.24
CA TYR A 32 20.86 12.31 2.29
C TYR A 32 22.25 11.90 2.75
N ASN A 33 23.22 11.82 1.84
CA ASN A 33 24.62 11.52 2.19
C ASN A 33 25.29 12.68 2.93
N GLU A 34 24.95 13.93 2.62
CA GLU A 34 25.41 15.10 3.38
C GLU A 34 24.87 15.08 4.81
N ILE A 35 23.55 14.90 4.99
CA ILE A 35 22.92 14.77 6.31
C ILE A 35 23.58 13.62 7.08
N TYR A 36 23.75 12.45 6.45
CA TYR A 36 24.38 11.29 7.09
C TYR A 36 25.81 11.58 7.56
N ARG A 37 26.62 12.28 6.75
CA ARG A 37 28.00 12.67 7.10
C ARG A 37 28.08 13.59 8.31
N ARG A 38 27.06 14.43 8.55
CA ARG A 38 26.97 15.26 9.76
C ARG A 38 26.64 14.47 11.03
N GLY A 39 26.30 13.20 10.93
CA GLY A 39 26.08 12.31 12.07
C GLY A 39 24.85 12.69 12.91
N PRO A 40 23.64 12.76 12.32
CA PRO A 40 22.46 13.32 12.99
C PRO A 40 22.12 12.52 14.24
N THR A 41 21.92 13.17 15.39
CA THR A 41 21.57 12.46 16.63
C THR A 41 20.07 12.18 16.75
N ASN A 42 19.25 12.88 15.96
CA ASN A 42 17.81 12.76 15.96
C ASN A 42 17.35 11.39 15.39
N ILE A 43 16.59 10.65 16.20
CA ILE A 43 16.08 9.30 15.85
C ILE A 43 15.19 9.31 14.61
N LYS A 44 14.32 10.32 14.46
CA LYS A 44 13.42 10.42 13.30
C LYS A 44 14.23 10.61 12.02
N VAL A 45 15.25 11.47 12.04
CA VAL A 45 16.16 11.68 10.90
C VAL A 45 16.86 10.37 10.55
N ARG A 46 17.38 9.63 11.54
CA ARG A 46 18.04 8.34 11.29
C ARG A 46 17.11 7.27 10.72
N LEU A 47 15.85 7.20 11.18
CA LEU A 47 14.87 6.29 10.60
C LEU A 47 14.61 6.62 9.12
N ILE A 48 14.46 7.90 8.79
CA ILE A 48 14.27 8.33 7.39
C ILE A 48 15.50 7.97 6.54
N LEU A 49 16.70 8.26 7.03
CA LEU A 49 17.94 7.88 6.35
C LEU A 49 18.04 6.36 6.16
N ALA A 50 17.71 5.56 7.17
CA ALA A 50 17.69 4.11 7.07
C ALA A 50 16.78 3.63 5.93
N LEU A 51 15.55 4.16 5.86
CA LEU A 51 14.62 3.83 4.78
C LEU A 51 15.14 4.26 3.40
N CYS A 52 15.74 5.43 3.30
CA CYS A 52 16.30 5.94 2.05
C CYS A 52 17.51 5.11 1.58
N PHE A 53 18.41 4.75 2.48
CA PHE A 53 19.56 3.91 2.18
C PHE A 53 19.14 2.48 1.80
N MET A 54 18.11 1.91 2.45
CA MET A 54 17.51 0.65 2.03
C MET A 54 16.94 0.70 0.60
N ASN A 55 16.30 1.82 0.22
CA ASN A 55 15.73 1.98 -1.13
C ASN A 55 16.80 2.16 -2.21
N SER A 56 17.95 2.75 -1.84
CA SER A 56 19.12 2.89 -2.72
C SER A 56 20.08 1.70 -2.65
N LYS A 57 19.73 0.65 -1.89
CA LYS A 57 20.53 -0.56 -1.65
C LYS A 57 21.86 -0.33 -0.93
N ASP A 58 22.05 0.83 -0.28
CA ASP A 58 23.17 1.07 0.62
C ASP A 58 22.87 0.47 2.00
N PHE A 59 22.94 -0.86 2.09
CA PHE A 59 22.58 -1.59 3.30
C PHE A 59 23.53 -1.31 4.47
N VAL A 60 24.78 -0.92 4.18
CA VAL A 60 25.77 -0.55 5.21
C VAL A 60 25.32 0.71 5.93
N LYS A 61 25.01 1.80 5.21
CA LYS A 61 24.53 3.02 5.85
C LYS A 61 23.15 2.83 6.50
N ALA A 62 22.28 2.03 5.89
CA ALA A 62 20.99 1.71 6.47
C ALA A 62 21.13 1.03 7.85
N LYS A 63 22.00 0.00 7.93
CA LYS A 63 22.27 -0.71 9.19
C LYS A 63 22.90 0.21 10.23
N ASN A 64 23.86 1.05 9.84
CA ASN A 64 24.47 2.04 10.73
C ASN A 64 23.44 3.01 11.34
N CYS A 65 22.43 3.43 10.57
CA CYS A 65 21.36 4.28 11.08
C CYS A 65 20.49 3.55 12.11
N LEU A 66 20.15 2.29 11.87
CA LEU A 66 19.35 1.47 12.80
C LEU A 66 20.15 1.12 14.07
N ASP A 67 21.42 0.77 13.93
CA ASP A 67 22.29 0.37 15.06
C ASP A 67 22.61 1.51 16.01
N TYR A 68 22.61 2.74 15.49
CA TYR A 68 22.66 3.90 16.36
C TYR A 68 21.44 3.97 17.29
N ILE A 69 20.24 3.72 16.75
CA ILE A 69 19.00 3.74 17.55
C ILE A 69 18.99 2.59 18.55
N GLU A 70 19.47 1.41 18.13
CA GLU A 70 19.62 0.24 19.00
C GLU A 70 20.52 0.52 20.21
N ARG A 71 21.66 1.20 20.00
CA ARG A 71 22.59 1.57 21.08
C ARG A 71 22.06 2.68 21.97
N LEU A 72 21.30 3.62 21.41
CA LEU A 72 20.79 4.78 22.14
C LEU A 72 19.58 4.41 23.02
N LEU A 73 18.72 3.50 22.55
CA LEU A 73 17.46 3.18 23.21
C LEU A 73 17.37 1.70 23.60
N PRO A 74 16.96 1.40 24.85
CA PRO A 74 16.62 0.03 25.24
C PRO A 74 15.37 -0.44 24.48
N ALA A 75 15.15 -1.74 24.40
CA ALA A 75 14.15 -2.36 23.52
C ALA A 75 12.72 -1.83 23.74
N GLU A 76 12.38 -1.50 24.98
CA GLU A 76 11.06 -1.03 25.44
C GLU A 76 10.78 0.40 24.97
N LYS A 77 11.81 1.19 24.70
CA LYS A 77 11.70 2.59 24.22
C LYS A 77 11.78 2.71 22.70
N ARG A 78 12.00 1.60 21.98
CA ARG A 78 12.08 1.60 20.51
C ARG A 78 10.69 1.65 19.89
N SER A 79 10.52 2.52 18.89
CA SER A 79 9.21 2.74 18.27
C SER A 79 8.81 1.61 17.32
N LYS A 80 7.50 1.47 17.06
CA LYS A 80 6.97 0.60 16.01
C LYS A 80 7.61 0.86 14.64
N THR A 81 7.91 2.12 14.31
CA THR A 81 8.60 2.51 13.06
C THR A 81 10.02 1.95 13.00
N TYR A 82 10.75 1.93 14.11
CA TYR A 82 12.07 1.32 14.16
C TYR A 82 12.01 -0.17 13.81
N TYR A 83 11.12 -0.92 14.47
CA TYR A 83 10.94 -2.33 14.18
C TYR A 83 10.44 -2.57 12.75
N HIS A 84 9.58 -1.69 12.22
CA HIS A 84 9.11 -1.76 10.83
C HIS A 84 10.29 -1.67 9.86
N TYR A 85 11.18 -0.70 10.07
CA TYR A 85 12.33 -0.49 9.19
C TYR A 85 13.40 -1.56 9.38
N LEU A 86 13.53 -2.12 10.58
CA LEU A 86 14.42 -3.26 10.83
C LEU A 86 13.90 -4.54 10.15
N GLY A 87 12.58 -4.77 10.13
CA GLY A 87 11.94 -5.84 9.35
C GLY A 87 12.21 -5.69 7.86
N LYS A 88 12.00 -4.49 7.31
CA LYS A 88 12.35 -4.16 5.92
C LYS A 88 13.82 -4.36 5.58
N TYR A 89 14.70 -4.02 6.51
CA TYR A 89 16.13 -4.23 6.35
C TYR A 89 16.43 -5.72 6.20
N TYR A 90 15.97 -6.54 7.14
CA TYR A 90 16.20 -7.97 7.11
C TYR A 90 15.54 -8.67 5.93
N GLU A 91 14.42 -8.15 5.43
CA GLU A 91 13.76 -8.68 4.23
C GLU A 91 14.65 -8.46 3.01
N LYS A 92 15.18 -7.25 2.85
CA LYS A 92 16.07 -6.90 1.73
C LYS A 92 17.43 -7.60 1.81
N THR A 93 17.90 -7.95 3.01
CA THR A 93 19.17 -8.67 3.22
C THR A 93 18.99 -10.18 3.39
N GLY A 94 17.78 -10.71 3.28
CA GLY A 94 17.51 -12.15 3.23
C GLY A 94 17.43 -12.90 4.58
N ASN A 95 17.37 -12.21 5.72
CA ASN A 95 17.26 -12.88 7.03
C ASN A 95 15.79 -13.11 7.43
N LYS A 96 15.19 -14.20 6.93
CA LYS A 96 13.76 -14.51 7.11
C LYS A 96 13.29 -14.56 8.57
N LEU A 97 14.11 -15.10 9.49
CA LEU A 97 13.74 -15.20 10.90
C LEU A 97 13.55 -13.81 11.52
N LYS A 98 14.52 -12.92 11.27
CA LYS A 98 14.46 -11.55 11.79
C LYS A 98 13.39 -10.70 11.10
N VAL A 99 12.98 -11.03 9.88
CA VAL A 99 11.85 -10.36 9.21
C VAL A 99 10.57 -10.52 10.03
N LYS A 100 10.20 -11.78 10.32
CA LYS A 100 8.99 -12.09 11.08
C LYS A 100 9.01 -11.43 12.46
N GLU A 101 10.10 -11.60 13.20
CA GLU A 101 10.24 -11.01 14.55
C GLU A 101 10.02 -9.49 14.54
N ASN A 102 10.65 -8.78 13.61
CA ASN A 102 10.61 -7.32 13.58
C ASN A 102 9.29 -6.79 13.03
N TYR A 103 8.67 -7.44 12.05
CA TYR A 103 7.33 -7.06 11.63
C TYR A 103 6.29 -7.28 12.74
N LEU A 104 6.35 -8.38 13.48
CA LEU A 104 5.44 -8.61 14.62
C LEU A 104 5.61 -7.55 15.71
N LYS A 105 6.85 -7.16 16.05
CA LYS A 105 7.12 -6.03 16.95
C LYS A 105 6.61 -4.69 16.41
N ALA A 106 6.71 -4.48 15.10
CA ALA A 106 6.23 -3.28 14.43
C ALA A 106 4.69 -3.17 14.42
N ILE A 107 4.01 -4.30 14.29
CA ILE A 107 2.55 -4.41 14.35
C ILE A 107 2.09 -4.15 15.79
N GLY A 108 2.68 -4.85 16.76
CA GLY A 108 2.34 -4.75 18.18
C GLY A 108 0.86 -5.06 18.45
N GLU A 109 0.34 -4.62 19.59
CA GLU A 109 -1.05 -4.87 19.98
C GLU A 109 -2.01 -3.95 19.23
N THR A 110 -1.76 -2.64 19.24
CA THR A 110 -2.63 -1.63 18.63
C THR A 110 -2.60 -1.58 17.09
N GLY A 111 -1.82 -2.46 16.45
CA GLY A 111 -1.66 -2.51 15.00
C GLY A 111 -0.73 -1.46 14.40
N ASN A 112 -0.28 -1.74 13.19
CA ASN A 112 0.46 -0.83 12.32
C ASN A 112 0.21 -1.27 10.87
N PHE A 113 -0.80 -0.70 10.23
CA PHE A 113 -1.30 -1.17 8.93
C PHE A 113 -0.20 -1.28 7.85
N PRO A 114 0.71 -0.30 7.68
CA PRO A 114 1.85 -0.46 6.78
C PRO A 114 2.75 -1.66 7.09
N ALA A 115 3.02 -1.94 8.36
CA ALA A 115 3.84 -3.08 8.76
C ALA A 115 3.09 -4.40 8.58
N ASP A 116 1.79 -4.44 8.86
CA ASP A 116 0.93 -5.60 8.61
C ASP A 116 0.89 -5.94 7.11
N MET A 117 0.74 -4.94 6.24
CA MET A 117 0.74 -5.15 4.79
C MET A 117 2.10 -5.61 4.26
N ASP A 118 3.20 -5.04 4.78
CA ASP A 118 4.54 -5.50 4.42
C ASP A 118 4.79 -6.95 4.89
N TYR A 119 4.31 -7.32 6.08
CA TYR A 119 4.42 -8.68 6.59
C TYR A 119 3.55 -9.68 5.81
N PHE A 120 2.34 -9.28 5.43
CA PHE A 120 1.48 -10.03 4.52
C PHE A 120 2.20 -10.33 3.19
N ASN A 121 2.80 -9.31 2.56
CA ASN A 121 3.57 -9.48 1.34
C ASN A 121 4.76 -10.43 1.54
N PHE A 122 5.45 -10.32 2.68
CA PHE A 122 6.55 -11.22 3.02
C PHE A 122 6.09 -12.68 3.17
N ILE A 123 5.01 -12.94 3.92
CA ILE A 123 4.43 -14.30 4.10
C ILE A 123 4.15 -14.91 2.74
N LYS A 124 3.46 -14.15 1.89
CA LYS A 124 3.00 -14.63 0.60
C LYS A 124 4.12 -14.82 -0.41
N ASN A 125 5.19 -14.02 -0.36
CA ASN A 125 6.38 -14.25 -1.16
C ASN A 125 7.24 -15.42 -0.64
N SER A 126 7.05 -15.82 0.62
CA SER A 126 7.85 -16.87 1.27
C SER A 126 7.18 -18.24 1.31
N SER A 127 5.85 -18.29 1.22
CA SER A 127 5.08 -19.53 1.23
C SER A 127 4.62 -19.94 -0.17
N LYS A 128 4.56 -21.25 -0.41
CA LYS A 128 3.90 -21.81 -1.60
C LYS A 128 2.38 -21.86 -1.45
N ASN A 129 1.87 -21.93 -0.22
CA ASN A 129 0.43 -21.94 0.05
C ASN A 129 -0.06 -20.55 0.50
N ASN A 130 -1.35 -20.31 0.33
CA ASN A 130 -1.96 -19.03 0.71
C ASN A 130 -2.53 -19.03 2.14
N GLU A 131 -2.48 -20.16 2.85
CA GLU A 131 -3.15 -20.32 4.15
C GLU A 131 -2.66 -19.30 5.18
N ASP A 132 -1.34 -19.19 5.37
CA ASP A 132 -0.76 -18.22 6.31
C ASP A 132 -1.07 -16.77 5.92
N ALA A 133 -1.09 -16.48 4.62
CA ALA A 133 -1.38 -15.15 4.10
C ALA A 133 -2.85 -14.77 4.31
N ILE A 134 -3.76 -15.70 4.03
CA ILE A 134 -5.21 -15.57 4.27
C ILE A 134 -5.48 -15.40 5.77
N LYS A 135 -4.87 -16.25 6.61
CA LYS A 135 -5.00 -16.16 8.07
C LYS A 135 -4.52 -14.80 8.59
N HIS A 136 -3.39 -14.31 8.09
CA HIS A 136 -2.89 -12.98 8.47
C HIS A 136 -3.85 -11.87 8.03
N LEU A 137 -4.37 -11.90 6.81
CA LEU A 137 -5.39 -10.94 6.35
C LEU A 137 -6.68 -11.01 7.18
N GLN A 138 -7.12 -12.20 7.61
CA GLN A 138 -8.28 -12.36 8.49
C GLN A 138 -8.04 -11.70 9.86
N ASN A 139 -6.88 -11.91 10.47
CA ASN A 139 -6.50 -11.21 11.70
C ASN A 139 -6.43 -9.67 11.50
N MET A 140 -6.02 -9.22 10.31
CA MET A 140 -6.04 -7.80 9.96
C MET A 140 -7.48 -7.25 9.88
N LEU A 141 -8.46 -8.03 9.38
CA LEU A 141 -9.86 -7.60 9.35
C LEU A 141 -10.39 -7.32 10.75
N GLU A 142 -10.12 -8.20 11.71
CA GLU A 142 -10.52 -8.01 13.11
C GLU A 142 -9.87 -6.76 13.70
N ARG A 143 -8.56 -6.60 13.48
CA ARG A 143 -7.79 -5.48 14.03
C ARG A 143 -8.19 -4.12 13.46
N TYR A 144 -8.59 -4.08 12.19
CA TYR A 144 -8.85 -2.84 11.44
C TYR A 144 -10.33 -2.65 11.08
N GLU A 145 -11.25 -3.40 11.69
CA GLU A 145 -12.69 -3.40 11.35
C GLU A 145 -13.29 -1.97 11.30
N ASN A 146 -12.86 -1.10 12.22
CA ASN A 146 -13.34 0.28 12.36
C ASN A 146 -12.67 1.27 11.38
N ARG A 147 -11.80 0.80 10.49
CA ARG A 147 -11.07 1.60 9.49
C ARG A 147 -11.50 1.18 8.10
N LYS A 148 -12.66 1.66 7.65
CA LYS A 148 -13.29 1.27 6.37
C LYS A 148 -12.33 1.18 5.18
N GLY A 149 -11.45 2.16 4.97
CA GLY A 149 -10.48 2.13 3.86
C GLY A 149 -9.44 1.00 3.96
N TYR A 150 -9.01 0.65 5.18
CA TYR A 150 -8.14 -0.51 5.43
C TYR A 150 -8.92 -1.81 5.24
N THR A 151 -10.13 -1.88 5.78
CA THR A 151 -11.02 -3.03 5.62
C THR A 151 -11.27 -3.34 4.14
N VAL A 152 -11.57 -2.33 3.31
CA VAL A 152 -11.69 -2.49 1.85
C VAL A 152 -10.40 -3.06 1.26
N ASN A 153 -9.25 -2.50 1.59
CA ASN A 153 -7.96 -3.00 1.08
C ASN A 153 -7.75 -4.49 1.41
N ILE A 154 -8.00 -4.87 2.66
CA ILE A 154 -7.81 -6.25 3.14
C ILE A 154 -8.79 -7.20 2.44
N LEU A 155 -10.07 -6.83 2.33
CA LEU A 155 -11.09 -7.63 1.64
C LEU A 155 -10.77 -7.82 0.15
N LEU A 156 -10.26 -6.78 -0.52
CA LEU A 156 -9.83 -6.89 -1.92
C LEU A 156 -8.60 -7.82 -2.08
N ASN A 157 -7.64 -7.79 -1.15
CA ASN A 157 -6.52 -8.73 -1.16
C ASN A 157 -6.98 -10.18 -0.96
N LEU A 158 -7.92 -10.41 -0.04
CA LEU A 158 -8.54 -11.74 0.15
C LEU A 158 -9.24 -12.20 -1.13
N ALA A 159 -10.11 -11.36 -1.69
CA ALA A 159 -10.84 -11.67 -2.92
C ALA A 159 -9.89 -12.00 -4.07
N PHE A 160 -8.79 -11.26 -4.21
CA PHE A 160 -7.79 -11.47 -5.25
C PHE A 160 -7.05 -12.81 -5.10
N ILE A 161 -6.66 -13.17 -3.88
CA ILE A 161 -6.04 -14.48 -3.60
C ILE A 161 -7.01 -15.61 -3.94
N TYR A 162 -8.26 -15.53 -3.49
CA TYR A 162 -9.25 -16.56 -3.78
C TYR A 162 -9.51 -16.70 -5.28
N LEU A 163 -9.60 -15.57 -6.00
CA LEU A 163 -9.87 -15.58 -7.44
C LEU A 163 -8.72 -16.19 -8.25
N PHE A 164 -7.49 -15.74 -8.04
CA PHE A 164 -6.38 -16.05 -8.94
C PHE A 164 -5.51 -17.21 -8.49
N GLU A 165 -5.39 -17.43 -7.19
CA GLU A 165 -4.43 -18.40 -6.65
C GLU A 165 -5.13 -19.67 -6.17
N ASN A 166 -6.30 -19.53 -5.54
CA ASN A 166 -7.09 -20.69 -5.09
C ASN A 166 -8.13 -21.14 -6.13
N ASN A 167 -8.38 -20.33 -7.16
CA ASN A 167 -9.46 -20.55 -8.15
C ASN A 167 -10.85 -20.76 -7.51
N ASP A 168 -11.08 -20.14 -6.35
CA ASP A 168 -12.34 -20.18 -5.61
C ASP A 168 -13.14 -18.91 -5.89
N LYS A 169 -13.89 -18.95 -7.00
CA LYS A 169 -14.70 -17.82 -7.47
C LYS A 169 -15.81 -17.46 -6.47
N LYS A 170 -16.31 -18.43 -5.71
CA LYS A 170 -17.37 -18.22 -4.72
C LYS A 170 -16.88 -17.33 -3.59
N GLN A 171 -15.78 -17.73 -2.95
CA GLN A 171 -15.17 -16.95 -1.87
C GLN A 171 -14.70 -15.58 -2.40
N ALA A 172 -14.12 -15.54 -3.60
CA ALA A 172 -13.75 -14.29 -4.24
C ALA A 172 -14.95 -13.33 -4.37
N ALA A 173 -16.08 -13.82 -4.88
CA ALA A 173 -17.31 -13.03 -5.02
C ALA A 173 -17.83 -12.50 -3.67
N GLU A 174 -17.82 -13.34 -2.63
CA GLU A 174 -18.23 -12.91 -1.29
C GLU A 174 -17.33 -11.79 -0.74
N TYR A 175 -16.01 -11.91 -0.87
CA TYR A 175 -15.08 -10.89 -0.41
C TYR A 175 -15.15 -9.59 -1.23
N PHE A 176 -15.33 -9.68 -2.56
CA PHE A 176 -15.60 -8.50 -3.38
C PHE A 176 -16.88 -7.78 -2.96
N LEU A 177 -17.96 -8.53 -2.73
CA LEU A 177 -19.23 -7.94 -2.29
C LEU A 177 -19.08 -7.27 -0.93
N LYS A 178 -18.41 -7.93 0.02
CA LYS A 178 -18.08 -7.34 1.33
C LYS A 178 -17.30 -6.04 1.16
N ALA A 179 -16.27 -6.01 0.32
CA ALA A 179 -15.47 -4.81 0.08
C ALA A 179 -16.31 -3.65 -0.47
N ILE A 180 -17.16 -3.91 -1.46
CA ILE A 180 -18.06 -2.90 -2.04
C ILE A 180 -19.03 -2.39 -0.97
N LYS A 181 -19.66 -3.28 -0.18
CA LYS A 181 -20.59 -2.90 0.89
C LYS A 181 -19.94 -2.09 2.02
N THR A 182 -18.68 -2.37 2.35
CA THR A 182 -17.94 -1.64 3.40
C THR A 182 -17.80 -0.16 3.07
N ASN A 183 -17.44 0.16 1.82
CA ASN A 183 -17.35 1.54 1.34
C ASN A 183 -17.51 1.58 -0.20
N PRO A 184 -18.73 1.79 -0.72
CA PRO A 184 -18.98 1.75 -2.17
C PRO A 184 -18.26 2.84 -2.96
N LEU A 185 -17.85 3.92 -2.30
CA LEU A 185 -17.14 5.05 -2.91
C LEU A 185 -15.63 4.98 -2.72
N ASP A 186 -15.09 3.88 -2.18
CA ASP A 186 -13.66 3.75 -1.95
C ASP A 186 -12.89 3.80 -3.28
N PRO A 187 -11.90 4.70 -3.43
CA PRO A 187 -11.11 4.81 -4.65
C PRO A 187 -10.41 3.50 -5.04
N GLN A 188 -10.10 2.65 -4.06
CA GLN A 188 -9.44 1.37 -4.30
C GLN A 188 -10.30 0.42 -5.13
N LEU A 189 -11.64 0.55 -5.13
CA LEU A 189 -12.50 -0.27 -5.99
C LEU A 189 -12.26 -0.03 -7.48
N LYS A 190 -11.75 1.16 -7.84
CA LYS A 190 -11.46 1.56 -9.24
C LYS A 190 -9.96 1.51 -9.58
N ASP A 191 -9.11 1.51 -8.57
CA ASP A 191 -7.64 1.56 -8.68
C ASP A 191 -6.97 0.62 -7.66
N PHE A 192 -7.38 -0.66 -7.67
CA PHE A 192 -6.81 -1.67 -6.79
C PHE A 192 -5.46 -2.17 -7.33
N ARG A 193 -4.47 -2.31 -6.47
CA ARG A 193 -3.20 -2.96 -6.80
C ARG A 193 -3.09 -4.25 -6.00
N GLY A 194 -3.14 -5.37 -6.71
CA GLY A 194 -3.04 -6.70 -6.09
C GLY A 194 -1.63 -6.99 -5.53
N PRO A 195 -1.51 -8.00 -4.65
CA PRO A 195 -0.29 -8.25 -3.86
C PRO A 195 0.94 -8.75 -4.65
N PHE A 196 0.82 -9.09 -5.93
CA PHE A 196 1.95 -9.58 -6.78
C PHE A 196 2.18 -8.74 -8.03
N GLN A 197 1.25 -7.85 -8.36
CA GLN A 197 1.30 -7.07 -9.58
C GLN A 197 1.10 -5.59 -9.26
N PHE A 198 1.97 -5.06 -8.41
CA PHE A 198 1.94 -3.64 -8.03
C PHE A 198 2.01 -2.68 -9.22
N LYS A 199 2.43 -3.14 -10.41
CA LYS A 199 2.43 -2.35 -11.64
C LYS A 199 1.07 -2.29 -12.32
N ILE A 200 0.22 -3.30 -12.14
CA ILE A 200 -1.09 -3.40 -12.77
C ILE A 200 -2.13 -2.86 -11.81
N LYS A 201 -3.02 -2.04 -12.37
CA LYS A 201 -4.17 -1.48 -11.66
C LYS A 201 -5.41 -2.23 -12.11
N TYR A 202 -6.19 -2.66 -11.14
CA TYR A 202 -7.43 -3.38 -11.36
C TYR A 202 -8.60 -2.48 -11.03
N ASN A 203 -9.53 -2.40 -11.98
CA ASN A 203 -10.87 -1.97 -11.68
C ASN A 203 -11.67 -3.19 -11.24
N ILE A 204 -12.11 -3.20 -9.98
CA ILE A 204 -12.74 -4.37 -9.37
C ILE A 204 -14.05 -4.74 -10.08
N PHE A 205 -14.83 -3.77 -10.54
CA PHE A 205 -16.07 -4.03 -11.28
C PHE A 205 -15.81 -4.72 -12.63
N GLN A 206 -14.74 -4.32 -13.33
CA GLN A 206 -14.33 -4.99 -14.57
C GLN A 206 -13.83 -6.41 -14.29
N LEU A 207 -13.06 -6.59 -13.21
CA LEU A 207 -12.54 -7.88 -12.78
C LEU A 207 -13.67 -8.87 -12.47
N ILE A 208 -14.68 -8.42 -11.71
CA ILE A 208 -15.87 -9.20 -11.37
C ILE A 208 -16.62 -9.60 -12.64
N ARG A 209 -16.86 -8.66 -13.57
CA ARG A 209 -17.54 -8.97 -14.84
C ARG A 209 -16.84 -10.03 -15.66
N GLN A 210 -15.51 -9.94 -15.75
CA GLN A 210 -14.71 -10.81 -16.62
C GLN A 210 -14.45 -12.20 -16.03
N ASN A 211 -14.44 -12.35 -14.70
CA ASN A 211 -13.99 -13.59 -14.07
C ASN A 211 -15.06 -14.27 -13.21
N ILE A 212 -16.06 -13.50 -12.75
CA ILE A 212 -17.09 -13.99 -11.82
C ILE A 212 -18.46 -14.05 -12.51
N LEU A 213 -18.86 -13.02 -13.27
CA LEU A 213 -20.19 -12.95 -13.90
C LEU A 213 -20.27 -13.65 -15.28
N THR A 214 -19.27 -14.45 -15.65
CA THR A 214 -19.20 -15.14 -16.95
C THR A 214 -19.90 -16.50 -16.98
N GLU A 215 -20.19 -17.10 -15.82
CA GLU A 215 -20.79 -18.42 -15.71
C GLU A 215 -22.30 -18.32 -15.46
N TYR A 216 -23.08 -19.13 -16.19
CA TYR A 216 -24.54 -19.28 -16.05
C TYR A 216 -24.87 -20.09 -14.78
N ASP A 217 -24.33 -19.69 -13.64
CA ASP A 217 -24.37 -20.56 -12.46
C ASP A 217 -25.58 -20.24 -11.57
N LYS A 218 -26.50 -21.20 -11.53
CA LYS A 218 -27.71 -21.20 -10.69
C LYS A 218 -27.41 -21.39 -9.19
N SER A 219 -26.15 -21.59 -8.78
CA SER A 219 -25.74 -21.92 -7.40
C SER A 219 -25.31 -20.73 -6.51
N TYR A 220 -25.20 -19.50 -7.03
CA TYR A 220 -24.65 -18.34 -6.29
C TYR A 220 -25.64 -17.20 -5.97
N GLY A 221 -26.93 -17.52 -6.04
CA GLY A 221 -28.11 -16.64 -6.07
C GLY A 221 -27.94 -15.16 -5.68
N ALA A 222 -27.81 -14.85 -4.39
CA ALA A 222 -27.88 -13.47 -3.90
C ALA A 222 -26.62 -12.66 -4.19
N THR A 223 -25.44 -13.21 -3.90
CA THR A 223 -24.15 -12.50 -4.03
C THR A 223 -23.90 -12.06 -5.47
N LEU A 224 -24.10 -12.94 -6.46
CA LEU A 224 -23.90 -12.58 -7.86
C LEU A 224 -24.92 -11.56 -8.35
N LYS A 225 -26.17 -11.66 -7.91
CA LYS A 225 -27.21 -10.68 -8.26
C LYS A 225 -26.83 -9.29 -7.76
N GLU A 226 -26.37 -9.18 -6.51
CA GLU A 226 -25.90 -7.92 -5.96
C GLU A 226 -24.65 -7.39 -6.69
N LEU A 227 -23.65 -8.24 -6.90
CA LEU A 227 -22.45 -7.86 -7.66
C LEU A 227 -22.79 -7.38 -9.07
N LYS A 228 -23.72 -8.05 -9.74
CA LYS A 228 -24.22 -7.64 -11.06
C LYS A 228 -24.86 -6.26 -11.00
N ASN A 229 -25.70 -5.98 -10.00
CA ASN A 229 -26.31 -4.66 -9.82
C ASN A 229 -25.26 -3.57 -9.61
N TYR A 230 -24.31 -3.78 -8.68
CA TYR A 230 -23.20 -2.83 -8.46
C TYR A 230 -22.37 -2.60 -9.72
N CYS A 231 -22.12 -3.66 -10.50
CA CYS A 231 -21.42 -3.56 -11.78
C CYS A 231 -22.21 -2.76 -12.83
N ILE A 232 -23.55 -2.85 -12.85
CA ILE A 232 -24.42 -2.07 -13.74
C ILE A 232 -24.45 -0.60 -13.31
N GLU A 233 -24.62 -0.34 -12.02
CA GLU A 233 -24.60 1.01 -11.45
C GLU A 233 -23.28 1.73 -11.77
N TYR A 234 -22.16 1.03 -11.60
CA TYR A 234 -20.84 1.55 -11.94
C TYR A 234 -20.73 1.94 -13.43
N GLU A 235 -21.25 1.12 -14.34
CA GLU A 235 -21.26 1.43 -15.77
C GLU A 235 -22.14 2.63 -16.11
N ASN A 236 -23.34 2.71 -15.53
CA ASN A 236 -24.25 3.83 -15.73
C ASN A 236 -23.62 5.15 -15.27
N GLN A 237 -22.96 5.17 -14.12
CA GLN A 237 -22.22 6.34 -13.62
C GLN A 237 -21.07 6.74 -14.56
N LYS A 238 -20.35 5.75 -15.11
CA LYS A 238 -19.27 6.00 -16.07
C LYS A 238 -19.80 6.58 -17.39
N GLN A 239 -20.93 6.10 -17.89
CA GLN A 239 -21.56 6.63 -19.10
C GLN A 239 -22.10 8.05 -18.89
N GLY A 240 -22.78 8.31 -17.76
CA GLY A 240 -23.29 9.63 -17.42
C GLY A 240 -22.19 10.68 -17.25
N SER A 241 -21.09 10.33 -16.58
CA SER A 241 -19.92 11.23 -16.46
C SER A 241 -19.22 11.49 -17.80
N ASN A 242 -19.12 10.48 -18.68
CA ASN A 242 -18.61 10.67 -20.03
C ASN A 242 -19.51 11.59 -20.88
N ALA A 243 -20.84 11.48 -20.74
CA ALA A 243 -21.80 12.34 -21.42
C ALA A 243 -21.68 13.80 -20.97
N LEU A 244 -21.62 14.07 -19.65
CA LEU A 244 -21.38 15.41 -19.11
C LEU A 244 -20.05 16.00 -19.59
N ASN A 245 -18.95 15.25 -19.48
CA ASN A 245 -17.63 15.72 -19.95
C ASN A 245 -17.63 16.02 -21.47
N SER A 246 -18.44 15.30 -22.25
CA SER A 246 -18.59 15.55 -23.69
C SER A 246 -19.39 16.81 -23.99
N LEU A 247 -20.40 17.11 -23.16
CA LEU A 247 -21.19 18.35 -23.23
C LEU A 247 -20.34 19.54 -22.86
N ASP A 248 -19.58 19.46 -21.76
CA ASP A 248 -18.68 20.55 -21.31
C ASP A 248 -17.63 20.88 -22.37
N LYS A 249 -17.06 19.86 -23.03
CA LYS A 249 -16.15 20.06 -24.17
C LYS A 249 -16.82 20.72 -25.37
N LYS A 250 -18.08 20.38 -25.67
CA LYS A 250 -18.85 21.01 -26.75
C LYS A 250 -19.17 22.47 -26.42
N PHE A 251 -19.57 22.76 -25.18
CA PHE A 251 -19.81 24.13 -24.70
C PHE A 251 -18.55 24.99 -24.75
N ALA A 252 -17.41 24.47 -24.26
CA ALA A 252 -16.13 25.18 -24.33
C ALA A 252 -15.71 25.51 -25.78
N LYS A 253 -15.93 24.57 -26.72
CA LYS A 253 -15.63 24.78 -28.15
C LYS A 253 -16.59 25.77 -28.81
N ALA A 254 -17.85 25.83 -28.37
CA ALA A 254 -18.83 26.79 -28.88
C ALA A 254 -18.55 28.22 -28.38
N LEU A 255 -17.99 28.37 -27.18
CA LEU A 255 -17.54 29.65 -26.64
C LEU A 255 -16.29 30.17 -27.35
N SER A 256 -15.36 29.30 -27.75
CA SER A 256 -14.13 29.70 -28.47
C SER A 256 -14.31 29.96 -29.97
N LEU A 257 -15.51 29.80 -30.51
CA LEU A 257 -15.85 30.10 -31.92
C LEU A 257 -16.64 31.42 -32.06
N LYS A 258 -16.89 32.13 -30.96
CA LYS A 258 -17.60 33.41 -30.91
C LYS A 258 -16.68 34.62 -30.68
N GLU A 259 -15.36 34.41 -30.66
CA GLU A 259 -14.32 35.45 -30.71
C GLU A 259 -13.72 35.49 -32.12
#